data_AF-A0A2E2WTX0-F1
#
_entry.id   AF-A0A2E2WTX0-F1
#
_cell.length_a   1.000
_cell.length_b   1.000
_cell.length_c   1.000
_cell.angle_alpha   90.00
_cell.angle_beta   90.00
_cell.angle_gamma   90.00
#
_symmetry.space_group_name_H-M   'P 1'
#
loop_
_entity.id
_entity.type
_entity.pdbx_description
1 polymer ?
#
loop_
_entity_poly.entity_id
_entity_poly.type
_entity_poly.pdbx_seq_one_letter_code
_entity_poly.pdbx_strand_id
1 'polypeptide(L)' 'MDKDLINTILEGLFWLATAWLTVFLFLTIFSLSNISGQMDEYKILQVGKLAFTGTSVYIFFWVLRGIISRKWWY' A
#
# COMPACT_ATOMS: atom_id res chain seq x y z
N MET A 1 13.16 -1.52 -25.05
CA MET A 1 13.48 -1.66 -23.61
C MET A 1 13.48 -3.14 -23.30
N ASP A 2 14.54 -3.64 -22.66
CA ASP A 2 14.68 -5.07 -22.39
C ASP A 2 13.56 -5.56 -21.45
N LYS A 3 12.96 -6.71 -21.76
CA LYS A 3 11.87 -7.29 -20.97
C LYS A 3 12.34 -7.62 -19.54
N ASP A 4 13.60 -7.99 -19.40
CA ASP A 4 14.22 -8.27 -18.11
C ASP A 4 14.41 -7.00 -17.27
N LEU A 5 14.72 -5.88 -17.93
CA LEU A 5 14.81 -4.58 -17.28
C LEU A 5 13.42 -4.11 -16.79
N ILE A 6 12.37 -4.27 -17.59
CA ILE A 6 10.98 -3.97 -17.19
C ILE A 6 10.57 -4.80 -15.98
N ASN A 7 10.84 -6.10 -15.99
CA ASN A 7 10.50 -7.00 -14.89
C ASN A 7 11.24 -6.61 -13.60
N THR A 8 12.52 -6.27 -13.70
CA THR A 8 13.33 -5.84 -12.55
C THR A 8 12.78 -4.55 -11.93
N ILE A 9 12.41 -3.58 -12.76
CA ILE A 9 11.79 -2.32 -12.30
C ILE A 9 10.46 -2.59 -11.61
N LEU A 10 9.58 -3.41 -12.21
CA LEU A 10 8.28 -3.75 -11.63
C LEU A 10 8.42 -4.51 -10.31
N GLU A 11 9.45 -5.35 -10.17
CA GLU A 11 9.73 -6.07 -8.94
C GLU A 11 10.19 -5.11 -7.83
N GLY A 12 11.09 -4.17 -8.15
CA GLY A 12 11.49 -3.11 -7.21
C GLY A 12 10.32 -2.21 -6.79
N LEU A 13 9.47 -1.80 -7.73
CA LEU A 13 8.28 -0.99 -7.46
C LEU A 13 7.25 -1.75 -6.59
N PHE A 14 7.08 -3.05 -6.82
CA PHE A 14 6.21 -3.89 -6.00
C PHE A 14 6.69 -3.97 -4.55
N TRP A 15 8.00 -4.16 -4.33
CA TRP A 15 8.57 -4.14 -2.97
C TRP A 15 8.46 -2.78 -2.30
N LEU A 16 8.70 -1.69 -3.04
CA LEU A 16 8.52 -0.34 -2.53
C LEU A 16 7.06 -0.10 -2.13
N ALA A 17 6.11 -0.55 -2.94
CA ALA A 17 4.68 -0.46 -2.64
C ALA A 17 4.28 -1.33 -1.44
N THR A 18 4.95 -2.47 -1.24
CA THR A 18 4.78 -3.32 -0.05
C THR A 18 5.27 -2.61 1.21
N ALA A 19 6.47 -2.02 1.18
CA ALA A 19 7.00 -1.23 2.29
C ALA A 19 6.12 -0.02 2.60
N TRP A 20 5.62 0.67 1.56
CA TRP A 20 4.65 1.75 1.69
C TRP A 20 3.37 1.29 2.41
N LEU A 21 2.78 0.18 1.98
CA LEU A 21 1.60 -0.39 2.64
C LEU A 21 1.88 -0.68 4.12
N THR A 22 3.01 -1.30 4.44
CA THR A 22 3.39 -1.62 5.83
C THR A 22 3.44 -0.36 6.70
N VAL A 23 4.07 0.72 6.22
CA VAL A 23 4.15 2.00 6.94
C VAL A 23 2.76 2.57 7.18
N PHE A 24 1.90 2.61 6.17
CA PHE A 24 0.56 3.17 6.31
C PHE A 24 -0.34 2.34 7.22
N LEU A 25 -0.25 1.00 7.17
CA LEU A 25 -0.97 0.14 8.11
C LEU A 25 -0.50 0.36 9.55
N PHE A 26 0.82 0.51 9.77
CA PHE A 26 1.35 0.83 11.08
C PHE A 26 0.85 2.20 11.58
N LEU A 27 0.88 3.22 10.72
CA LEU A 27 0.33 4.54 11.04
C LEU A 27 -1.16 4.51 11.34
N THR A 28 -1.94 3.69 10.62
CA THR A 28 -3.35 3.48 10.88
C THR A 28 -3.58 2.88 12.27
N ILE A 29 -2.87 1.80 12.62
CA ILE A 29 -2.99 1.15 13.93
C ILE A 29 -2.58 2.10 15.05
N PHE A 30 -1.44 2.78 14.89
CA PHE A 30 -0.96 3.76 15.85
C PHE A 30 -1.97 4.91 16.05
N SER A 31 -2.51 5.44 14.95
CA SER A 31 -3.49 6.52 15.00
C SER A 31 -4.80 6.08 15.64
N LEU A 32 -5.30 4.87 15.34
CA LEU A 32 -6.47 4.26 15.98
C LEU A 32 -6.26 4.12 17.50
N SER A 33 -5.08 3.67 17.92
CA SER A 33 -4.73 3.57 19.34
C SER A 33 -4.79 4.92 20.04
N ASN A 34 -4.29 5.97 19.38
CA ASN A 34 -4.23 7.32 19.95
C ASN A 34 -5.62 7.97 20.09
N ILE A 35 -6.56 7.66 19.19
CA ILE A 35 -7.92 8.20 19.25
C ILE A 35 -8.91 7.31 20.00
N SER A 36 -8.49 6.15 20.51
CA SER A 36 -9.37 5.12 21.09
C SER A 36 -10.30 5.62 22.21
N GLY A 37 -9.86 6.57 23.04
CA GLY A 37 -10.67 7.18 24.11
C GLY A 37 -11.51 8.39 23.69
N GLN A 38 -11.41 8.83 22.43
CA GLN A 38 -12.09 10.01 21.90
C GLN A 38 -12.57 9.78 20.46
N MET A 39 -13.03 8.56 20.18
CA MET A 39 -13.47 8.16 18.85
C MET A 39 -14.72 8.94 18.44
N ASP A 40 -14.62 9.59 17.30
CA ASP A 40 -15.69 10.32 16.61
C ASP A 40 -15.63 9.94 15.13
N GLU A 41 -16.76 10.01 14.43
CA GLU A 41 -16.90 9.63 13.02
C GLU A 41 -15.85 10.35 12.16
N TYR A 42 -15.63 11.64 12.41
CA TYR A 42 -14.62 12.43 11.70
C TYR A 42 -13.20 11.87 11.88
N LYS A 43 -12.83 11.52 13.12
CA LYS A 43 -11.49 11.01 13.43
C LYS A 43 -11.28 9.62 12.85
N ILE A 44 -12.31 8.76 12.91
CA ILE A 44 -12.26 7.42 12.30
C ILE A 44 -12.09 7.54 10.78
N LEU A 45 -12.84 8.42 10.11
CA LEU A 45 -12.68 8.68 8.68
C LEU A 45 -11.29 9.22 8.35
N GLN A 46 -10.73 10.11 9.17
CA GLN A 46 -9.39 10.64 8.97
C GLN A 46 -8.32 9.55 9.07
N VAL A 47 -8.44 8.63 10.03
CA VAL A 47 -7.52 7.49 10.15
C VAL A 47 -7.74 6.46 9.03
N GLY A 48 -8.98 6.26 8.59
CA GLY A 48 -9.32 5.39 7.46
C GLY A 48 -8.67 5.83 6.14
N LYS A 49 -8.48 7.14 5.94
CA LYS A 49 -7.75 7.67 4.77
C LYS A 49 -6.31 7.17 4.71
N LEU A 50 -5.66 6.94 5.86
CA LEU A 50 -4.30 6.39 5.89
C LEU A 50 -4.27 4.98 5.31
N ALA A 51 -5.17 4.10 5.77
CA ALA A 51 -5.27 2.74 5.24
C ALA A 51 -5.61 2.73 3.74
N PHE A 52 -6.52 3.61 3.31
CA PHE A 52 -6.88 3.74 1.90
C PHE A 52 -5.70 4.20 1.04
N THR A 53 -4.89 5.15 1.54
CA THR A 53 -3.70 5.65 0.85
C THR A 53 -2.59 4.60 0.74
N GLY A 54 -2.38 3.81 1.80
CA GLY A 54 -1.45 2.68 1.75
C GLY A 54 -1.88 1.62 0.74
N THR A 55 -3.17 1.26 0.79
CA THR A 55 -3.75 0.18 -0.01
C THR A 55 -3.83 0.54 -1.50
N SER A 56 -4.15 1.79 -1.85
CA SER A 56 -4.29 2.21 -3.25
C SER A 56 -2.98 2.09 -4.03
N VAL A 57 -1.86 2.51 -3.45
CA VAL A 57 -0.53 2.42 -4.07
C VAL A 57 -0.11 0.95 -4.23
N TYR A 58 -0.33 0.13 -3.20
CA TYR A 58 -0.05 -1.30 -3.27
C TYR A 58 -0.85 -2.01 -4.37
N ILE A 59 -2.17 -1.81 -4.39
CA ILE A 59 -3.05 -2.41 -5.40
C ILE A 59 -2.63 -1.97 -6.81
N PHE A 60 -2.29 -0.68 -6.99
CA PHE A 60 -1.85 -0.18 -8.29
C PHE A 60 -0.63 -0.94 -8.83
N PHE A 61 0.44 -1.06 -8.04
CA PHE A 61 1.65 -1.77 -8.47
C PHE A 61 1.46 -3.29 -8.53
N TRP A 62 0.61 -3.86 -7.68
CA TRP A 62 0.26 -5.28 -7.74
C TRP A 62 -0.47 -5.62 -9.05
N VAL A 63 -1.48 -4.83 -9.43
CA VAL A 63 -2.21 -4.99 -10.70
C VAL A 63 -1.28 -4.74 -11.89
N LEU A 64 -0.45 -3.69 -11.84
CA LEU A 64 0.49 -3.37 -12.91
C LEU A 64 1.49 -4.52 -13.14
N ARG A 65 2.07 -5.07 -12.07
CA ARG A 65 2.95 -6.25 -12.11
C ARG A 65 2.22 -7.49 -12.62
N GLY A 66 0.99 -7.73 -12.17
CA GLY A 66 0.15 -8.85 -12.58
C GLY A 66 -0.18 -8.82 -14.08
N ILE A 67 -0.47 -7.65 -14.63
CA ILE A 67 -0.82 -7.49 -16.05
C ILE A 67 0.44 -7.57 -16.94
N ILE A 68 1.51 -6.84 -16.59
CA ILE A 68 2.69 -6.71 -17.47
C ILE A 68 3.60 -7.93 -17.35
N SER A 69 3.93 -8.35 -16.14
CA SER A 69 4.88 -9.44 -15.88
C SER A 69 4.21 -10.80 -15.69
N ARG A 70 2.86 -10.86 -15.65
CA ARG A 70 2.08 -12.07 -15.31
C ARG A 70 2.44 -12.67 -13.95
N LYS A 71 3.05 -11.88 -13.05
CA LYS A 71 3.43 -12.28 -11.70
C LYS A 71 2.40 -11.71 -10.71
N TRP A 72 1.45 -12.54 -10.28
CA TRP A 72 0.44 -12.17 -9.28
C TRP A 72 0.90 -12.40 -7.85
N TRP A 73 1.79 -13.38 -7.67
CA TRP A 73 2.31 -13.79 -6.38
C TRP A 73 3.85 -13.80 -6.43
N TYR A 74 4.48 -14.03 -5.29
CA TYR A 74 5.92 -14.22 -5.21
C TYR A 74 6.29 -15.64 -5.66
#